data_AF-A0A922G7A5-F1
#
_entry.id   AF-A0A922G7A5-F1
#
_cell.length_a   1.000
_cell.length_b   1.000
_cell.length_c   1.000
_cell.angle_alpha   90.00
_cell.angle_beta   90.00
_cell.angle_gamma   90.00
#
_symmetry.space_group_name_H-M   'P 1'
#
loop_
_entity.id
_entity.type
_entity.pdbx_description
1 polymer ?
#
loop_
_entity_poly.entity_id
_entity_poly.type
_entity_poly.pdbx_seq_one_letter_code
_entity_poly.pdbx_strand_id
1 'polypeptide(L)'
;TEISHPNTLRFKASLSTNAPLSGRKLRAAVIGAGPAGSSAAEALASGGVETFLFERSPPTVAKPCGGAIPLCMLHEFDIPSHLIDRQVTQMRIISPSNLAVDFGKTLRPNEFIAMLRREVLDSFLRSRAESLGANLVSGLVTDIEVPNTSSTAPYVVHYTANNSRHALSVDVVIGADGANSRVAKSIKAGDYACAIAFQERIKLPDEKMAYYKNMAEMYVGNDVSPDFYAWVFPKCDHVAVGTGTVRAKQDIKAYQRGIRERVKPKIAGGKVIKVEAHPIPEHPRPIRVRGRVALVGDAAGYVTKCSGEGIYFAAKSGRMCGEGIVKASEGGDRMIEEEDLKREYLKAWDAKYISTFRFMDLLQRVFYGSNAAREALVELCGDEYVQRMTFESYLYKRLAEGDGWEDVKMVCNTIGSLARCNIVGR
;
A
#
# COMPACT_ATOMS: atom_id res chain seq x y z
N THR A 1 70.01 -0.24 3.62
CA THR A 1 69.27 1.01 3.36
C THR A 1 68.81 0.96 1.93
N GLU A 2 67.53 0.65 1.71
CA GLU A 2 66.67 1.06 0.59
C GLU A 2 65.53 0.04 0.47
N ILE A 3 64.34 0.56 0.76
CA ILE A 3 63.06 -0.11 0.69
C ILE A 3 62.42 0.35 -0.61
N SER A 4 61.96 -0.57 -1.46
CA SER A 4 60.88 -0.26 -2.41
C SER A 4 60.02 -1.50 -2.67
N HIS A 5 58.76 -1.42 -2.26
CA HIS A 5 57.68 -2.30 -2.70
C HIS A 5 56.69 -1.43 -3.48
N PRO A 6 56.24 -1.85 -4.67
CA PRO A 6 55.41 -1.00 -5.52
C PRO A 6 53.95 -1.05 -5.11
N ASN A 7 53.40 0.16 -4.93
CA ASN A 7 52.04 0.60 -5.26
C ASN A 7 50.87 -0.33 -4.95
N THR A 8 50.35 -0.20 -3.73
CA THR A 8 48.94 -0.44 -3.44
C THR A 8 48.12 0.65 -4.12
N LEU A 9 47.45 0.33 -5.23
CA LEU A 9 46.37 1.13 -5.81
C LEU A 9 45.23 1.21 -4.78
N ARG A 10 45.27 2.23 -3.92
CA ARG A 10 44.10 2.65 -3.14
C ARG A 10 43.10 3.24 -4.13
N PHE A 11 42.02 2.51 -4.38
CA PHE A 11 40.80 3.09 -4.93
C PHE A 11 40.39 4.27 -4.04
N LYS A 12 40.56 5.49 -4.55
CA LYS A 12 39.89 6.66 -3.99
C LYS A 12 38.38 6.41 -4.15
N ALA A 13 37.68 6.26 -3.03
CA ALA A 13 36.24 6.47 -3.00
C ALA A 13 35.97 7.85 -3.62
N SER A 14 35.24 7.90 -4.74
CA SER A 14 34.77 9.18 -5.28
C SER A 14 33.80 9.75 -4.25
N LEU A 15 34.25 10.77 -3.52
CA LEU A 15 33.34 11.67 -2.81
C LEU A 15 32.38 12.22 -3.86
N SER A 16 31.08 11.87 -3.74
CA SER A 16 30.05 12.38 -4.65
C SER A 16 30.04 13.90 -4.55
N THR A 17 30.37 14.56 -5.65
CA THR A 17 30.47 16.01 -5.74
C THR A 17 29.09 16.61 -6.00
N ASN A 18 28.08 16.35 -5.16
CA ASN A 18 26.80 17.02 -5.39
C ASN A 18 26.99 18.53 -5.11
N ALA A 19 26.69 19.35 -6.11
CA ALA A 19 26.89 20.80 -6.05
C ALA A 19 25.80 21.50 -5.19
N PRO A 20 26.13 22.60 -4.50
CA PRO A 20 25.14 23.47 -3.87
C PRO A 20 24.16 24.05 -4.90
N LEU A 21 22.91 24.26 -4.50
CA LEU A 21 21.92 24.94 -5.34
C LEU A 21 22.07 26.46 -5.18
N SER A 22 22.32 27.17 -6.27
CA SER A 22 22.51 28.62 -6.22
C SER A 22 21.18 29.35 -6.13
N GLY A 23 20.95 30.03 -4.99
CA GLY A 23 19.85 30.98 -4.79
C GLY A 23 18.44 30.39 -4.68
N ARG A 24 18.29 29.07 -4.56
CA ARG A 24 16.98 28.40 -4.39
C ARG A 24 17.11 27.05 -3.69
N LYS A 25 15.99 26.53 -3.19
CA LYS A 25 15.87 25.17 -2.68
C LYS A 25 15.71 24.15 -3.81
N LEU A 26 15.95 22.88 -3.49
CA LEU A 26 15.66 21.73 -4.35
C LEU A 26 14.18 21.74 -4.73
N ARG A 27 13.88 21.48 -6.00
CA ARG A 27 12.52 21.43 -6.54
C ARG A 27 12.12 19.98 -6.76
N ALA A 28 11.04 19.56 -6.11
CA ALA A 28 10.54 18.19 -6.19
C ALA A 28 9.14 18.15 -6.81
N ALA A 29 8.94 17.32 -7.82
CA ALA A 29 7.61 16.97 -8.30
C ALA A 29 7.16 15.63 -7.71
N VAL A 30 6.02 15.62 -7.04
CA VAL A 30 5.35 14.41 -6.56
C VAL A 30 4.13 14.16 -7.42
N ILE A 31 4.13 13.07 -8.18
CA ILE A 31 3.09 12.78 -9.17
C ILE A 31 2.05 11.84 -8.56
N GLY A 32 0.85 12.36 -8.24
CA GLY A 32 -0.27 11.67 -7.61
C GLY A 32 -0.43 12.05 -6.13
N ALA A 33 -1.64 12.49 -5.70
CA ALA A 33 -1.92 12.93 -4.33
C ALA A 33 -2.80 11.95 -3.54
N GLY A 34 -2.56 10.65 -3.74
CA GLY A 34 -3.02 9.61 -2.81
C GLY A 34 -2.11 9.54 -1.57
N PRO A 35 -2.31 8.55 -0.68
CA PRO A 35 -1.58 8.43 0.58
C PRO A 35 -0.05 8.47 0.42
N ALA A 36 0.50 7.83 -0.62
CA ALA A 36 1.94 7.86 -0.90
C ALA A 36 2.45 9.26 -1.23
N GLY A 37 1.84 9.92 -2.23
CA GLY A 37 2.33 11.21 -2.68
C GLY A 37 2.07 12.33 -1.69
N SER A 38 0.90 12.35 -1.03
CA SER A 38 0.64 13.32 0.04
C SER A 38 1.63 13.18 1.19
N SER A 39 1.95 11.95 1.61
CA SER A 39 2.94 11.72 2.69
C SER A 39 4.37 12.08 2.26
N ALA A 40 4.73 11.87 0.99
CA ALA A 40 6.01 12.30 0.45
C ALA A 40 6.10 13.83 0.40
N ALA A 41 5.05 14.49 -0.10
CA ALA A 41 4.99 15.94 -0.19
C ALA A 41 5.01 16.62 1.18
N GLU A 42 4.31 16.05 2.16
CA GLU A 42 4.34 16.49 3.57
C GLU A 42 5.78 16.48 4.11
N ALA A 43 6.50 15.36 3.94
CA ALA A 43 7.87 15.23 4.41
C ALA A 43 8.84 16.20 3.70
N LEU A 44 8.71 16.34 2.38
CA LEU A 44 9.53 17.25 1.59
C LEU A 44 9.31 18.73 1.98
N ALA A 45 8.05 19.17 2.02
CA ALA A 45 7.70 20.55 2.32
C ALA A 45 8.13 20.93 3.75
N SER A 46 7.88 20.05 4.72
CA SER A 46 8.34 20.24 6.11
C SER A 46 9.86 20.31 6.23
N GLY A 47 10.58 19.66 5.31
CA GLY A 47 12.04 19.64 5.25
C GLY A 47 12.68 20.75 4.43
N GLY A 48 11.91 21.74 3.97
CA GLY A 48 12.42 22.91 3.23
C GLY A 48 12.63 22.70 1.73
N VAL A 49 12.12 21.61 1.16
CA VAL A 49 12.17 21.34 -0.29
C VAL A 49 10.98 22.03 -0.98
N GLU A 50 11.23 22.75 -2.07
CA GLU A 50 10.19 23.37 -2.89
C GLU A 50 9.39 22.27 -3.61
N THR A 51 8.18 22.02 -3.14
CA THR A 51 7.44 20.80 -3.46
C THR A 51 6.22 21.12 -4.33
N PHE A 52 6.04 20.36 -5.41
CA PHE A 52 4.89 20.41 -6.30
C PHE A 52 4.16 19.07 -6.28
N LEU A 53 2.94 19.04 -5.74
CA LEU A 53 2.12 17.84 -5.61
C LEU A 53 1.04 17.83 -6.69
N PHE A 54 1.12 16.90 -7.64
CA PHE A 54 0.17 16.81 -8.76
C PHE A 54 -0.98 15.86 -8.46
N GLU A 55 -2.21 16.26 -8.75
CA GLU A 55 -3.38 15.38 -8.72
C GLU A 55 -4.35 15.71 -9.85
N ARG A 56 -4.86 14.69 -10.53
CA ARG A 56 -5.82 14.85 -11.63
C ARG A 56 -7.27 14.83 -11.18
N SER A 57 -7.53 14.19 -10.04
CA SER A 57 -8.86 13.83 -9.57
C SER A 57 -9.35 14.85 -8.53
N PRO A 58 -10.63 15.22 -8.56
CA PRO A 58 -11.18 16.06 -7.51
C PRO A 58 -11.12 15.34 -6.15
N PRO A 59 -11.11 16.05 -5.01
CA PRO A 59 -11.02 15.45 -3.67
C PRO A 59 -12.10 14.39 -3.37
N THR A 60 -13.27 14.49 -4.02
CA THR A 60 -14.40 13.56 -3.88
C THR A 60 -14.19 12.21 -4.57
N VAL A 61 -13.16 12.09 -5.42
CA VAL A 61 -12.86 10.88 -6.19
C VAL A 61 -11.57 10.27 -5.67
N ALA A 62 -11.67 9.09 -5.08
CA ALA A 62 -10.53 8.33 -4.63
C ALA A 62 -10.48 6.94 -5.27
N LYS A 63 -9.29 6.33 -5.23
CA LYS A 63 -9.07 4.95 -5.64
C LYS A 63 -10.00 4.01 -4.84
N PRO A 64 -10.66 3.04 -5.50
CA PRO A 64 -11.46 2.02 -4.83
C PRO A 64 -10.64 1.25 -3.80
N CYS A 65 -11.16 1.08 -2.60
CA CYS A 65 -10.47 0.37 -1.52
C CYS A 65 -11.44 -0.07 -0.43
N GLY A 66 -11.09 -1.17 0.24
CA GLY A 66 -11.77 -1.64 1.44
C GLY A 66 -11.62 -0.70 2.64
N GLY A 67 -10.59 0.16 2.67
CA GLY A 67 -10.44 1.24 3.64
C GLY A 67 -10.21 0.80 5.08
N ALA A 68 -9.53 -0.34 5.27
CA ALA A 68 -9.05 -0.80 6.57
C ALA A 68 -7.66 -0.20 6.84
N ILE A 69 -7.50 0.45 7.98
CA ILE A 69 -6.30 1.18 8.39
C ILE A 69 -5.78 0.60 9.71
N PRO A 70 -4.50 0.21 9.78
CA PRO A 70 -3.88 -0.31 11.00
C PRO A 70 -3.63 0.82 12.02
N LEU A 71 -3.59 0.48 13.31
CA LEU A 71 -3.38 1.47 14.39
C LEU A 71 -2.06 2.22 14.26
N CYS A 72 -0.97 1.55 13.86
CA CYS A 72 0.30 2.24 13.66
C CYS A 72 0.19 3.37 12.63
N MET A 73 -0.66 3.23 11.62
CA MET A 73 -0.87 4.31 10.65
C MET A 73 -1.61 5.49 11.27
N LEU A 74 -2.61 5.24 12.12
CA LEU A 74 -3.31 6.33 12.81
C LEU A 74 -2.34 7.16 13.66
N HIS A 75 -1.46 6.50 14.40
CA HIS A 75 -0.48 7.16 15.26
C HIS A 75 0.65 7.81 14.45
N GLU A 76 1.28 7.08 13.53
CA GLU A 76 2.40 7.62 12.76
C GLU A 76 1.99 8.81 11.89
N PHE A 77 0.77 8.81 11.36
CA PHE A 77 0.28 9.86 10.47
C PHE A 77 -0.72 10.77 11.14
N ASP A 78 -0.79 10.81 12.48
CA ASP A 78 -1.65 11.70 13.26
C ASP A 78 -3.08 11.81 12.70
N ILE A 79 -3.65 10.66 12.31
CA ILE A 79 -4.97 10.61 11.67
C ILE A 79 -6.02 10.79 12.77
N PRO A 80 -6.85 11.86 12.74
CA PRO A 80 -7.81 12.12 13.80
C PRO A 80 -8.89 11.04 13.88
N SER A 81 -9.29 10.72 15.10
CA SER A 81 -10.32 9.70 15.37
C SER A 81 -11.68 10.04 14.74
N HIS A 82 -12.02 11.32 14.56
CA HIS A 82 -13.27 11.75 13.94
C HIS A 82 -13.36 11.42 12.44
N LEU A 83 -12.25 11.05 11.79
CA LEU A 83 -12.26 10.57 10.40
C LEU A 83 -12.60 9.08 10.28
N ILE A 84 -12.61 8.36 11.42
CA ILE A 84 -12.87 6.93 11.49
C ILE A 84 -14.38 6.70 11.39
N ASP A 85 -14.84 6.08 10.30
CA ASP A 85 -16.25 5.78 10.12
C ASP A 85 -16.70 4.62 11.04
N ARG A 86 -15.84 3.61 11.26
CA ARG A 86 -16.07 2.47 12.16
C ARG A 86 -14.78 1.97 12.82
N GLN A 87 -14.89 1.53 14.07
CA GLN A 87 -13.85 0.79 14.78
C GLN A 87 -14.24 -0.68 14.79
N VAL A 88 -13.54 -1.49 13.99
CA VAL A 88 -13.81 -2.93 13.89
C VAL A 88 -13.00 -3.65 14.95
N THR A 89 -13.70 -4.30 15.88
CA THR A 89 -13.11 -5.13 16.95
C THR A 89 -13.37 -6.62 16.72
N GLN A 90 -14.14 -6.97 15.68
CA GLN A 90 -14.43 -8.35 15.32
C GLN A 90 -14.25 -8.52 13.81
N MET A 91 -13.42 -9.48 13.42
CA MET A 91 -13.29 -9.93 12.04
C MET A 91 -13.84 -11.35 11.95
N ARG A 92 -14.63 -11.65 10.94
CA ARG A 92 -15.09 -13.01 10.66
C ARG A 92 -14.47 -13.50 9.36
N ILE A 93 -13.80 -14.64 9.41
CA ILE A 93 -13.32 -15.32 8.20
C ILE A 93 -14.22 -16.54 7.91
N ILE A 94 -14.69 -16.66 6.67
CA ILE A 94 -15.65 -17.67 6.23
C ILE A 94 -14.99 -18.54 5.15
N SER A 95 -14.96 -19.86 5.39
CA SER A 95 -14.31 -20.84 4.54
C SER A 95 -15.14 -21.23 3.29
N PRO A 96 -14.59 -22.02 2.36
CA PRO A 96 -15.33 -22.54 1.21
C PRO A 96 -16.62 -23.27 1.60
N SER A 97 -16.60 -24.10 2.64
CA SER A 97 -17.72 -24.87 3.20
C SER A 97 -18.62 -24.08 4.16
N ASN A 98 -18.37 -22.77 4.31
CA ASN A 98 -19.04 -21.86 5.25
C ASN A 98 -18.78 -22.12 6.73
N LEU A 99 -17.67 -22.77 7.08
CA LEU A 99 -17.13 -22.67 8.43
C LEU A 99 -16.82 -21.18 8.70
N ALA A 100 -17.34 -20.64 9.79
CA ALA A 100 -17.13 -19.25 10.17
C ALA A 100 -16.35 -19.20 11.48
N VAL A 101 -15.25 -18.44 11.46
CA VAL A 101 -14.42 -18.22 12.65
C VAL A 101 -14.36 -16.73 12.93
N ASP A 102 -14.66 -16.39 14.18
CA ASP A 102 -14.52 -15.04 14.69
C ASP A 102 -13.11 -14.82 15.25
N PHE A 103 -12.52 -13.72 14.81
CA PHE A 103 -11.16 -13.30 15.05
C PHE A 103 -11.17 -11.90 15.67
N GLY A 104 -10.54 -11.73 16.83
CA GLY A 104 -10.54 -10.45 17.55
C GLY A 104 -10.54 -10.59 19.06
N LYS A 105 -10.61 -11.83 19.59
CA LYS A 105 -10.62 -12.11 21.03
C LYS A 105 -9.33 -11.66 21.72
N THR A 106 -8.22 -11.61 20.99
CA THR A 106 -6.91 -11.21 21.49
C THR A 106 -6.64 -9.71 21.38
N LEU A 107 -7.58 -8.92 20.87
CA LEU A 107 -7.43 -7.47 20.81
C LEU A 107 -7.43 -6.90 22.23
N ARG A 108 -6.47 -6.01 22.50
CA ARG A 108 -6.45 -5.22 23.72
C ARG A 108 -7.60 -4.19 23.70
N PRO A 109 -8.06 -3.68 24.85
CA PRO A 109 -9.23 -2.79 24.93
C PRO A 109 -9.21 -1.56 24.00
N ASN A 110 -8.02 -1.05 23.67
CA ASN A 110 -7.85 0.12 22.79
C ASN A 110 -7.48 -0.25 21.35
N GLU A 111 -7.53 -1.52 20.99
CA GLU A 111 -7.17 -2.00 19.66
C GLU A 111 -8.39 -2.25 18.79
N PHE A 112 -8.31 -1.78 17.56
CA PHE A 112 -9.32 -1.97 16.53
C PHE A 112 -8.70 -1.78 15.15
N ILE A 113 -9.38 -2.29 14.12
CA ILE A 113 -9.10 -1.92 12.74
C ILE A 113 -9.95 -0.68 12.41
N ALA A 114 -9.29 0.40 12.00
CA ALA A 114 -9.98 1.64 11.68
C ALA A 114 -10.52 1.58 10.25
N MET A 115 -11.81 1.83 10.09
CA MET A 115 -12.44 1.84 8.78
C MET A 115 -12.69 3.27 8.33
N LEU A 116 -12.06 3.66 7.21
CA LEU A 116 -12.15 4.99 6.65
C LEU A 116 -12.56 4.95 5.18
N ARG A 117 -13.26 6.00 4.74
CA ARG A 117 -13.41 6.32 3.32
C ARG A 117 -12.12 6.93 2.76
N ARG A 118 -11.74 6.50 1.56
CA ARG A 118 -10.51 6.95 0.91
C ARG A 118 -10.56 8.42 0.52
N GLU A 119 -11.71 8.91 0.07
CA GLU A 119 -11.91 10.33 -0.22
C GLU A 119 -11.68 11.24 1.00
N VAL A 120 -11.95 10.74 2.22
CA VAL A 120 -11.72 11.47 3.47
C VAL A 120 -10.24 11.42 3.86
N LEU A 121 -9.65 10.22 3.88
CA LEU A 121 -8.23 10.04 4.23
C LEU A 121 -7.30 10.76 3.25
N ASP A 122 -7.52 10.59 1.95
CA ASP A 122 -6.68 11.18 0.90
C ASP A 122 -6.79 12.72 0.93
N SER A 123 -7.96 13.27 1.24
CA SER A 123 -8.14 14.72 1.42
C SER A 123 -7.41 15.23 2.65
N PHE A 124 -7.52 14.54 3.79
CA PHE A 124 -6.81 14.90 5.02
C PHE A 124 -5.28 14.96 4.81
N LEU A 125 -4.69 13.90 4.25
CA LEU A 125 -3.25 13.84 4.01
C LEU A 125 -2.79 14.91 3.01
N ARG A 126 -3.58 15.15 1.95
CA ARG A 126 -3.29 16.16 0.94
C ARG A 126 -3.35 17.58 1.49
N SER A 127 -4.43 17.93 2.21
CA SER A 127 -4.58 19.24 2.83
C SER A 127 -3.50 19.49 3.88
N ARG A 128 -3.06 18.46 4.60
CA ARG A 128 -1.92 18.60 5.51
C ARG A 128 -0.62 18.93 4.76
N ALA A 129 -0.30 18.21 3.69
CA ALA A 129 0.88 18.53 2.87
C ALA A 129 0.83 19.97 2.32
N GLU A 130 -0.33 20.41 1.84
CA GLU A 130 -0.55 21.78 1.38
C GLU A 130 -0.36 22.81 2.51
N SER A 131 -0.90 22.55 3.70
CA SER A 131 -0.73 23.44 4.87
C SER A 131 0.72 23.62 5.33
N LEU A 132 1.59 22.68 4.95
CA LEU A 132 3.03 22.69 5.25
C LEU A 132 3.87 23.27 4.10
N GLY A 133 3.23 23.80 3.05
CA GLY A 133 3.89 24.51 1.95
C GLY A 133 4.06 23.73 0.65
N ALA A 134 3.46 22.53 0.52
CA ALA A 134 3.43 21.85 -0.78
C ALA A 134 2.48 22.57 -1.75
N ASN A 135 2.96 22.88 -2.96
CA ASN A 135 2.16 23.51 -4.01
C ASN A 135 1.28 22.44 -4.67
N LEU A 136 -0.02 22.43 -4.35
CA LEU A 136 -0.98 21.52 -4.97
C LEU A 136 -1.29 21.97 -6.41
N VAL A 137 -0.97 21.11 -7.37
CA VAL A 137 -1.24 21.33 -8.79
C VAL A 137 -2.37 20.39 -9.24
N SER A 138 -3.56 20.94 -9.44
CA SER A 138 -4.69 20.21 -10.00
C SER A 138 -4.50 20.03 -11.52
N GLY A 139 -3.90 18.92 -11.92
CA GLY A 139 -3.55 18.66 -13.31
C GLY A 139 -3.19 17.21 -13.59
N LEU A 140 -3.44 16.78 -14.83
CA LEU A 140 -3.03 15.47 -15.31
C LEU A 140 -1.61 15.55 -15.87
N VAL A 141 -0.65 14.90 -15.23
CA VAL A 141 0.70 14.76 -15.80
C VAL A 141 0.65 13.87 -17.04
N THR A 142 1.08 14.39 -18.17
CA THR A 142 1.03 13.78 -19.50
C THR A 142 2.36 13.32 -20.04
N ASP A 143 3.49 13.84 -19.54
CA ASP A 143 4.83 13.33 -19.84
C ASP A 143 5.90 13.73 -18.83
N ILE A 144 7.04 13.03 -18.81
CA ILE A 144 8.22 13.36 -18.00
C ILE A 144 9.46 13.22 -18.87
N GLU A 145 10.11 14.34 -19.17
CA GLU A 145 11.39 14.37 -19.87
C GLU A 145 12.53 14.06 -18.90
N VAL A 146 13.26 12.99 -19.20
CA VAL A 146 14.45 12.58 -18.45
C VAL A 146 15.69 13.13 -19.16
N PRO A 147 16.57 13.86 -18.44
CA PRO A 147 17.77 14.44 -19.05
C PRO A 147 18.77 13.36 -19.52
N ASN A 148 19.34 13.54 -20.72
CA ASN A 148 20.24 12.58 -21.36
C ASN A 148 21.74 12.94 -21.27
N THR A 149 22.09 14.15 -20.83
CA THR A 149 23.43 14.73 -21.06
C THR A 149 24.20 15.15 -19.80
N SER A 150 23.52 15.39 -18.68
CA SER A 150 24.16 15.82 -17.42
C SER A 150 23.45 15.24 -16.20
N SER A 151 24.22 14.82 -15.19
CA SER A 151 23.72 14.37 -13.90
C SER A 151 23.05 15.48 -13.09
N THR A 152 23.11 16.76 -13.50
CA THR A 152 22.48 17.89 -12.81
C THR A 152 21.39 18.59 -13.63
N ALA A 153 21.21 18.23 -14.90
CA ALA A 153 20.17 18.83 -15.74
C ALA A 153 18.77 18.54 -15.18
N PRO A 154 17.82 19.49 -15.21
CA PRO A 154 16.50 19.31 -14.62
C PRO A 154 15.66 18.28 -15.40
N TYR A 155 14.70 17.68 -14.70
CA TYR A 155 13.58 16.95 -15.30
C TYR A 155 12.49 17.95 -15.70
N VAL A 156 11.74 17.66 -16.76
CA VAL A 156 10.57 18.48 -17.16
C VAL A 156 9.30 17.66 -17.04
N VAL A 157 8.38 18.13 -16.20
CA VAL A 157 7.06 17.51 -15.99
C VAL A 157 6.05 18.24 -16.88
N HIS A 158 5.52 17.53 -17.88
CA HIS A 158 4.45 18.03 -18.74
C HIS A 158 3.10 17.64 -18.18
N TYR A 159 2.17 18.59 -18.11
CA TYR A 159 0.83 18.35 -17.57
C TYR A 159 -0.24 19.19 -18.26
N THR A 160 -1.47 18.71 -18.19
CA THR A 160 -2.66 19.43 -18.63
C THR A 160 -3.44 19.90 -17.42
N ALA A 161 -3.73 21.20 -17.36
CA ALA A 161 -4.59 21.82 -16.37
C ALA A 161 -5.46 22.88 -17.07
N ASN A 162 -6.75 22.93 -16.73
CA ASN A 162 -7.72 23.86 -17.34
C ASN A 162 -7.68 23.83 -18.88
N ASN A 163 -7.66 22.62 -19.46
CA ASN A 163 -7.56 22.36 -20.91
C ASN A 163 -6.33 22.97 -21.61
N SER A 164 -5.32 23.40 -20.86
CA SER A 164 -4.07 23.97 -21.38
C SER A 164 -2.89 23.08 -21.00
N ARG A 165 -1.87 23.02 -21.87
CA ARG A 165 -0.62 22.30 -21.61
C ARG A 165 0.37 23.22 -20.90
N HIS A 166 1.06 22.65 -19.92
CA HIS A 166 2.03 23.32 -19.09
C HIS A 166 3.26 22.43 -18.91
N ALA A 167 4.39 23.04 -18.58
CA ALA A 167 5.63 22.35 -18.28
C ALA A 167 6.24 22.92 -17.00
N LEU A 168 6.82 22.06 -16.17
CA LEU A 168 7.49 22.44 -14.94
C LEU A 168 8.85 21.76 -14.83
N SER A 169 9.92 22.55 -14.75
CA SER A 169 11.26 22.04 -14.48
C SER A 169 11.47 21.76 -12.99
N VAL A 170 11.96 20.58 -12.66
CA VAL A 170 12.25 20.14 -11.29
C VAL A 170 13.56 19.37 -11.22
N ASP A 171 14.10 19.23 -10.01
CA ASP A 171 15.37 18.54 -9.79
C ASP A 171 15.17 17.05 -9.51
N VAL A 172 14.09 16.69 -8.80
CA VAL A 172 13.76 15.32 -8.40
C VAL A 172 12.28 15.02 -8.67
N VAL A 173 11.97 13.77 -9.02
CA VAL A 173 10.60 13.30 -9.25
C VAL A 173 10.27 12.10 -8.37
N ILE A 174 9.14 12.16 -7.67
CA ILE A 174 8.56 11.03 -6.94
C ILE A 174 7.33 10.54 -7.70
N GLY A 175 7.38 9.31 -8.20
CA GLY A 175 6.23 8.64 -8.80
C GLY A 175 5.34 8.00 -7.75
N ALA A 176 4.19 8.62 -7.49
CA ALA A 176 3.13 8.15 -6.59
C ALA A 176 1.79 7.94 -7.34
N ASP A 177 1.86 7.75 -8.65
CA ASP A 177 0.74 7.82 -9.61
C ASP A 177 0.05 6.46 -9.83
N GLY A 178 0.08 5.62 -8.80
CA GLY A 178 -0.69 4.38 -8.75
C GLY A 178 -0.15 3.26 -9.64
N ALA A 179 -0.97 2.22 -9.84
CA ALA A 179 -0.49 1.01 -10.50
C ALA A 179 -0.14 1.19 -11.99
N ASN A 180 -0.79 2.15 -12.65
CA ASN A 180 -0.60 2.50 -14.05
C ASN A 180 0.45 3.62 -14.23
N SER A 181 1.42 3.69 -13.31
CA SER A 181 2.41 4.76 -13.20
C SER A 181 3.04 5.13 -14.53
N ARG A 182 2.88 6.40 -14.90
CA ARG A 182 3.55 7.01 -16.05
C ARG A 182 5.00 7.33 -15.72
N VAL A 183 5.29 7.68 -14.46
CA VAL A 183 6.65 7.92 -13.97
C VAL A 183 7.48 6.64 -14.10
N ALA A 184 6.92 5.49 -13.72
CA ALA A 184 7.59 4.20 -13.88
C ALA A 184 7.91 3.90 -15.35
N LYS A 185 7.03 4.29 -16.29
CA LYS A 185 7.26 4.11 -17.73
C LYS A 185 8.39 5.01 -18.25
N SER A 186 8.44 6.28 -17.84
CA SER A 186 9.48 7.22 -18.32
C SER A 186 10.89 6.76 -17.92
N ILE A 187 11.02 6.14 -16.74
CA ILE A 187 12.29 5.56 -16.29
C ILE A 187 12.47 4.10 -16.69
N LYS A 188 11.61 3.51 -17.53
CA LYS A 188 11.65 2.09 -17.94
C LYS A 188 11.83 1.15 -16.74
N ALA A 189 10.94 1.27 -15.75
CA ALA A 189 11.05 0.61 -14.44
C ALA A 189 10.86 -0.92 -14.46
N GLY A 190 10.49 -1.49 -15.61
CA GLY A 190 10.02 -2.87 -15.74
C GLY A 190 8.58 -3.04 -15.26
N ASP A 191 7.92 -4.09 -15.73
CA ASP A 191 6.53 -4.39 -15.39
C ASP A 191 6.42 -5.25 -14.12
N TYR A 192 5.19 -5.38 -13.65
CA TYR A 192 4.81 -6.25 -12.55
C TYR A 192 3.44 -6.89 -12.77
N ALA A 193 3.18 -7.99 -12.08
CA ALA A 193 1.86 -8.58 -12.05
C ALA A 193 0.91 -7.70 -11.22
N CYS A 194 -0.34 -7.61 -11.67
CA CYS A 194 -1.42 -6.94 -10.94
C CYS A 194 -2.61 -7.89 -10.79
N ALA A 195 -3.21 -7.93 -9.62
CA ALA A 195 -4.59 -8.38 -9.44
C ALA A 195 -5.57 -7.32 -9.97
N ILE A 196 -6.81 -7.73 -10.24
CA ILE A 196 -7.94 -6.82 -10.36
C ILE A 196 -8.77 -6.94 -9.07
N ALA A 197 -9.03 -5.82 -8.41
CA ALA A 197 -10.02 -5.72 -7.36
C ALA A 197 -11.30 -5.11 -7.92
N PHE A 198 -12.44 -5.63 -7.49
CA PHE A 198 -13.77 -5.17 -7.85
C PHE A 198 -14.62 -5.06 -6.59
N GLN A 199 -15.36 -3.96 -6.42
CA GLN A 199 -16.26 -3.81 -5.29
C GLN A 199 -17.51 -3.01 -5.64
N GLU A 200 -18.55 -3.25 -4.85
CA GLU A 200 -19.76 -2.46 -4.79
C GLU A 200 -19.84 -1.78 -3.42
N ARG A 201 -20.13 -0.48 -3.41
CA ARG A 201 -20.58 0.20 -2.20
C ARG A 201 -22.09 0.01 -2.12
N ILE A 202 -22.55 -0.64 -1.04
CA ILE A 202 -23.96 -0.97 -0.85
C ILE A 202 -24.45 -0.27 0.41
N LYS A 203 -25.29 0.75 0.23
CA LYS A 203 -25.99 1.42 1.34
C LYS A 203 -27.02 0.47 1.90
N LEU A 204 -26.97 0.22 3.21
CA LEU A 204 -27.87 -0.73 3.87
C LEU A 204 -28.88 0.02 4.75
N PRO A 205 -30.05 -0.58 5.04
CA PRO A 205 -30.92 -0.11 6.11
C PRO A 205 -30.20 -0.11 7.47
N ASP A 206 -30.58 0.79 8.37
CA ASP A 206 -29.90 0.97 9.67
C ASP A 206 -29.87 -0.31 10.51
N GLU A 207 -30.95 -1.10 10.48
CA GLU A 207 -31.02 -2.40 11.16
C GLU A 207 -29.94 -3.38 10.66
N LYS A 208 -29.67 -3.39 9.35
CA LYS A 208 -28.61 -4.22 8.76
C LYS A 208 -27.22 -3.63 9.03
N MET A 209 -27.10 -2.31 9.05
CA MET A 209 -25.84 -1.65 9.43
C MET A 209 -25.45 -1.91 10.89
N ALA A 210 -26.41 -2.16 11.78
CA ALA A 210 -26.14 -2.47 13.18
C ALA A 210 -25.29 -3.75 13.36
N TYR A 211 -25.48 -4.76 12.50
CA TYR A 211 -24.63 -5.97 12.47
C TYR A 211 -23.17 -5.62 12.17
N TYR A 212 -22.93 -4.63 11.31
CA TYR A 212 -21.61 -4.18 10.91
C TYR A 212 -21.08 -2.99 11.74
N LYS A 213 -21.60 -2.77 12.96
CA LYS A 213 -21.14 -1.69 13.85
C LYS A 213 -19.65 -1.84 14.21
N ASN A 214 -19.21 -3.05 14.51
CA ASN A 214 -17.83 -3.39 14.89
C ASN A 214 -17.32 -4.66 14.21
N MET A 215 -18.03 -5.15 13.18
CA MET A 215 -17.74 -6.40 12.46
C MET A 215 -17.26 -6.11 11.04
N ALA A 216 -16.21 -6.80 10.60
CA ALA A 216 -15.83 -6.93 9.20
C ALA A 216 -15.75 -8.41 8.81
N GLU A 217 -15.96 -8.72 7.53
CA GLU A 217 -15.99 -10.11 7.08
C GLU A 217 -15.06 -10.35 5.89
N MET A 218 -14.41 -11.52 5.88
CA MET A 218 -13.58 -12.04 4.81
C MET A 218 -14.12 -13.41 4.38
N TYR A 219 -14.22 -13.63 3.08
CA TYR A 219 -14.73 -14.86 2.48
C TYR A 219 -13.65 -15.45 1.58
N VAL A 220 -13.36 -16.74 1.75
CA VAL A 220 -12.39 -17.46 0.93
C VAL A 220 -13.07 -18.64 0.25
N GLY A 221 -12.71 -18.88 -1.02
CA GLY A 221 -13.26 -19.99 -1.81
C GLY A 221 -13.32 -19.66 -3.29
N ASN A 222 -13.17 -20.68 -4.13
CA ASN A 222 -13.12 -20.51 -5.59
C ASN A 222 -14.34 -19.80 -6.21
N ASP A 223 -15.50 -19.86 -5.56
CA ASP A 223 -16.72 -19.18 -5.99
C ASP A 223 -16.65 -17.66 -5.78
N VAL A 224 -15.86 -17.20 -4.81
CA VAL A 224 -15.67 -15.77 -4.52
C VAL A 224 -14.31 -15.24 -4.95
N SER A 225 -13.26 -16.07 -5.01
CA SER A 225 -11.95 -15.76 -5.58
C SER A 225 -11.06 -17.02 -5.63
N PRO A 226 -10.41 -17.32 -6.77
CA PRO A 226 -9.60 -18.52 -6.94
C PRO A 226 -8.19 -18.40 -6.40
N ASP A 227 -7.74 -17.21 -5.99
CA ASP A 227 -6.35 -16.91 -5.60
C ASP A 227 -6.21 -15.73 -4.63
N PHE A 228 -7.35 -15.20 -4.16
CA PHE A 228 -7.46 -14.10 -3.22
C PHE A 228 -8.69 -14.33 -2.32
N TYR A 229 -9.27 -13.27 -1.77
CA TYR A 229 -10.48 -13.33 -0.95
C TYR A 229 -11.50 -12.26 -1.36
N ALA A 230 -12.72 -12.42 -0.87
CA ALA A 230 -13.78 -11.42 -0.93
C ALA A 230 -14.02 -10.81 0.46
N TRP A 231 -14.58 -9.60 0.51
CA TRP A 231 -14.74 -8.85 1.76
C TRP A 231 -16.10 -8.19 1.87
N VAL A 232 -16.52 -7.97 3.11
CA VAL A 232 -17.60 -7.04 3.48
C VAL A 232 -17.08 -6.11 4.57
N PHE A 233 -16.75 -4.89 4.16
CA PHE A 233 -16.04 -3.93 4.99
C PHE A 233 -16.91 -2.69 5.26
N PRO A 234 -17.25 -2.40 6.52
CA PRO A 234 -18.17 -1.32 6.81
C PRO A 234 -17.55 0.08 6.72
N LYS A 235 -18.45 1.04 6.50
CA LYS A 235 -18.21 2.49 6.52
C LYS A 235 -19.33 3.16 7.31
N CYS A 236 -19.56 4.45 7.08
CA CYS A 236 -20.50 5.25 7.87
C CYS A 236 -21.96 4.83 7.69
N ASP A 237 -22.39 4.51 6.46
CA ASP A 237 -23.79 4.20 6.12
C ASP A 237 -23.92 3.07 5.06
N HIS A 238 -22.80 2.44 4.72
CA HIS A 238 -22.72 1.41 3.70
C HIS A 238 -21.62 0.40 4.02
N VAL A 239 -21.63 -0.70 3.29
CA VAL A 239 -20.54 -1.68 3.25
C VAL A 239 -19.90 -1.68 1.86
N ALA A 240 -18.59 -1.90 1.81
CA ALA A 240 -17.89 -2.28 0.59
C ALA A 240 -17.93 -3.80 0.47
N VAL A 241 -18.67 -4.32 -0.51
CA VAL A 241 -18.72 -5.74 -0.84
C VAL A 241 -17.89 -5.97 -2.10
N GLY A 242 -16.78 -6.67 -1.98
CA GLY A 242 -15.86 -6.81 -3.09
C GLY A 242 -15.08 -8.11 -3.08
N THR A 243 -14.32 -8.30 -4.15
CA THR A 243 -13.41 -9.42 -4.38
C THR A 243 -12.23 -8.98 -5.22
N GLY A 244 -11.16 -9.77 -5.21
CA GLY A 244 -10.02 -9.62 -6.10
C GLY A 244 -9.60 -10.94 -6.75
N THR A 245 -8.89 -10.86 -7.86
CA THR A 245 -8.21 -12.03 -8.43
C THR A 245 -6.99 -11.63 -9.24
N VAL A 246 -6.00 -12.51 -9.26
CA VAL A 246 -4.75 -12.35 -10.02
C VAL A 246 -4.86 -13.05 -11.36
N ARG A 247 -5.33 -14.29 -11.36
CA ARG A 247 -5.27 -15.23 -12.48
C ARG A 247 -6.48 -15.14 -13.40
N ALA A 248 -7.67 -14.93 -12.84
CA ALA A 248 -8.94 -15.04 -13.56
C ALA A 248 -9.66 -13.69 -13.68
N LYS A 249 -8.92 -12.67 -14.14
CA LYS A 249 -9.41 -11.27 -14.18
C LYS A 249 -10.68 -11.10 -15.01
N GLN A 250 -10.83 -11.88 -16.07
CA GLN A 250 -12.03 -11.92 -16.92
C GLN A 250 -13.28 -12.38 -16.16
N ASP A 251 -13.10 -13.20 -15.12
CA ASP A 251 -14.18 -13.80 -14.33
C ASP A 251 -14.52 -12.98 -13.08
N ILE A 252 -13.91 -11.80 -12.90
CA ILE A 252 -14.11 -10.95 -11.71
C ILE A 252 -15.59 -10.64 -11.41
N LYS A 253 -16.42 -10.51 -12.46
CA LYS A 253 -17.86 -10.30 -12.29
C LYS A 253 -18.58 -11.56 -11.81
N ALA A 254 -18.11 -12.76 -12.17
CA ALA A 254 -18.64 -14.02 -11.65
C ALA A 254 -18.32 -14.17 -10.16
N TYR A 255 -17.09 -13.85 -9.76
CA TYR A 255 -16.67 -13.81 -8.36
C TYR A 255 -17.44 -12.78 -7.54
N GLN A 256 -17.70 -11.59 -8.10
CA GLN A 256 -18.57 -10.60 -7.45
C GLN A 256 -19.99 -11.14 -7.24
N ARG A 257 -20.55 -11.90 -8.20
CA ARG A 257 -21.85 -12.56 -8.02
C ARG A 257 -21.79 -13.63 -6.92
N GLY A 258 -20.69 -14.39 -6.84
CA GLY A 258 -20.47 -15.37 -5.78
C GLY A 258 -20.53 -14.75 -4.39
N ILE A 259 -19.77 -13.66 -4.15
CA ILE A 259 -19.83 -12.97 -2.85
C ILE A 259 -21.21 -12.37 -2.60
N ARG A 260 -21.86 -11.79 -3.61
CA ARG A 260 -23.23 -11.25 -3.50
C ARG A 260 -24.23 -12.32 -3.06
N GLU A 261 -24.12 -13.55 -3.55
CA GLU A 261 -24.99 -14.65 -3.14
C GLU A 261 -24.68 -15.08 -1.69
N ARG A 262 -23.41 -15.24 -1.33
CA ARG A 262 -23.01 -15.60 0.05
C ARG A 262 -23.51 -14.61 1.11
N VAL A 263 -23.60 -13.32 0.77
CA VAL A 263 -23.98 -12.26 1.72
C VAL A 263 -25.41 -11.76 1.53
N LYS A 264 -26.19 -12.38 0.64
CA LYS A 264 -27.53 -11.94 0.24
C LYS A 264 -28.47 -11.61 1.42
N PRO A 265 -28.58 -12.42 2.49
CA PRO A 265 -29.42 -12.08 3.64
C PRO A 265 -28.93 -10.84 4.42
N LYS A 266 -27.61 -10.60 4.42
CA LYS A 266 -26.96 -9.50 5.14
C LYS A 266 -27.09 -8.17 4.41
N ILE A 267 -27.20 -8.20 3.09
CA ILE A 267 -27.36 -7.02 2.24
C ILE A 267 -28.79 -6.81 1.72
N ALA A 268 -29.75 -7.60 2.21
CA ALA A 268 -31.16 -7.49 1.84
C ALA A 268 -31.70 -6.08 2.11
N GLY A 269 -32.44 -5.52 1.14
CA GLY A 269 -32.91 -4.13 1.19
C GLY A 269 -31.83 -3.07 0.90
N GLY A 270 -30.58 -3.49 0.66
CA GLY A 270 -29.49 -2.57 0.33
C GLY A 270 -29.54 -2.04 -1.11
N LYS A 271 -29.04 -0.83 -1.30
CA LYS A 271 -28.92 -0.16 -2.61
C LYS A 271 -27.45 -0.03 -3.01
N VAL A 272 -27.08 -0.53 -4.19
CA VAL A 272 -25.76 -0.27 -4.77
C VAL A 272 -25.67 1.21 -5.12
N ILE A 273 -24.73 1.91 -4.50
CA ILE A 273 -24.49 3.35 -4.71
C ILE A 273 -23.26 3.62 -5.57
N LYS A 274 -22.35 2.64 -5.69
CA LYS A 274 -21.15 2.75 -6.52
C LYS A 274 -20.63 1.37 -6.91
N VAL A 275 -20.13 1.25 -8.12
CA VAL A 275 -19.44 0.06 -8.63
C VAL A 275 -18.04 0.48 -9.06
N GLU A 276 -17.04 -0.25 -8.62
CA GLU A 276 -15.66 0.19 -8.68
C GLU A 276 -14.71 -0.97 -9.00
N ALA A 277 -13.66 -0.69 -9.78
CA ALA A 277 -12.60 -1.66 -10.03
C ALA A 277 -11.23 -0.97 -10.11
N HIS A 278 -10.17 -1.64 -9.65
CA HIS A 278 -8.83 -1.10 -9.71
C HIS A 278 -7.74 -2.18 -9.73
N PRO A 279 -6.65 -2.00 -10.50
CA PRO A 279 -5.50 -2.90 -10.45
C PRO A 279 -4.74 -2.79 -9.12
N ILE A 280 -4.33 -3.92 -8.58
CA ILE A 280 -3.50 -3.99 -7.36
C ILE A 280 -2.19 -4.68 -7.72
N PRO A 281 -1.04 -4.02 -7.60
CA PRO A 281 0.24 -4.66 -7.89
C PRO A 281 0.55 -5.73 -6.85
N GLU A 282 1.31 -6.75 -7.24
CA GLU A 282 1.54 -7.91 -6.39
C GLU A 282 2.97 -8.04 -5.89
N HIS A 283 3.91 -7.37 -6.53
CA HIS A 283 5.30 -7.39 -6.13
C HIS A 283 5.96 -6.08 -6.49
N PRO A 284 7.09 -5.73 -5.82
CA PRO A 284 7.85 -4.57 -6.20
C PRO A 284 8.32 -4.63 -7.66
N ARG A 285 8.40 -3.47 -8.32
CA ARG A 285 9.02 -3.37 -9.65
C ARG A 285 10.50 -3.73 -9.60
N PRO A 286 11.08 -4.23 -10.71
CA PRO A 286 12.53 -4.46 -10.81
C PRO A 286 13.34 -3.20 -10.48
N ILE A 287 12.86 -2.05 -10.93
CA ILE A 287 13.53 -0.76 -10.73
C ILE A 287 12.58 0.19 -10.03
N ARG A 288 13.04 0.74 -8.90
CA ARG A 288 12.27 1.65 -8.03
C ARG A 288 12.95 3.00 -7.86
N VAL A 289 14.22 3.09 -8.25
CA VAL A 289 15.02 4.32 -8.30
C VAL A 289 15.84 4.28 -9.58
N ARG A 290 15.84 5.38 -10.35
CA ARG A 290 16.71 5.60 -11.53
C ARG A 290 16.87 7.10 -11.77
N GLY A 291 18.10 7.56 -11.93
CA GLY A 291 18.45 8.98 -11.82
C GLY A 291 17.93 9.56 -10.50
N ARG A 292 17.44 10.80 -10.55
CA ARG A 292 16.74 11.44 -9.43
C ARG A 292 15.23 11.21 -9.50
N VAL A 293 14.83 9.98 -9.84
CA VAL A 293 13.44 9.54 -9.81
C VAL A 293 13.30 8.37 -8.86
N ALA A 294 12.34 8.45 -7.95
CA ALA A 294 11.96 7.38 -7.03
C ALA A 294 10.48 7.02 -7.19
N LEU A 295 10.14 5.74 -7.11
CA LEU A 295 8.76 5.26 -7.09
C LEU A 295 8.34 4.92 -5.66
N VAL A 296 7.09 5.19 -5.30
CA VAL A 296 6.49 4.89 -3.99
C VAL A 296 5.12 4.23 -4.14
N GLY A 297 4.62 3.61 -3.06
CA GLY A 297 3.31 2.94 -3.04
C GLY A 297 3.08 1.99 -4.20
N ASP A 298 1.89 2.05 -4.80
CA ASP A 298 1.51 1.16 -5.90
C ASP A 298 2.39 1.33 -7.15
N ALA A 299 2.94 2.53 -7.39
CA ALA A 299 3.85 2.77 -8.51
C ALA A 299 5.14 1.93 -8.35
N ALA A 300 5.61 1.75 -7.12
CA ALA A 300 6.73 0.88 -6.78
C ALA A 300 6.35 -0.59 -6.60
N GLY A 301 5.06 -0.91 -6.45
CA GLY A 301 4.56 -2.26 -6.19
C GLY A 301 4.55 -2.65 -4.72
N TYR A 302 4.42 -1.67 -3.82
CA TYR A 302 4.39 -1.89 -2.37
C TYR A 302 3.01 -2.22 -1.84
N VAL A 303 2.45 -3.32 -2.32
CA VAL A 303 1.26 -3.94 -1.75
C VAL A 303 1.61 -5.32 -1.25
N THR A 304 1.15 -5.64 -0.05
CA THR A 304 1.38 -6.97 0.53
C THR A 304 0.45 -8.00 -0.10
N LYS A 305 1.04 -9.11 -0.50
CA LYS A 305 0.35 -10.34 -0.88
C LYS A 305 -0.43 -10.91 0.31
N CYS A 306 -1.31 -11.87 0.07
CA CYS A 306 -2.21 -12.48 1.07
C CYS A 306 -3.30 -11.52 1.63
N SER A 307 -2.95 -10.31 2.09
CA SER A 307 -3.89 -9.33 2.64
C SER A 307 -4.30 -8.22 1.66
N GLY A 308 -3.63 -8.07 0.51
CA GLY A 308 -3.89 -6.99 -0.47
C GLY A 308 -3.76 -5.59 0.10
N GLU A 309 -3.08 -5.43 1.24
CA GLU A 309 -2.99 -4.16 1.92
C GLU A 309 -1.88 -3.30 1.32
N GLY A 310 -2.26 -2.08 0.94
CA GLY A 310 -1.35 -1.11 0.33
C GLY A 310 -1.35 0.27 0.99
N ILE A 311 -2.38 0.68 1.75
CA ILE A 311 -2.50 2.08 2.20
C ILE A 311 -1.35 2.49 3.12
N TYR A 312 -1.09 1.70 4.17
CA TYR A 312 0.01 1.97 5.09
C TYR A 312 1.36 1.98 4.36
N PHE A 313 1.64 0.97 3.54
CA PHE A 313 2.91 0.88 2.81
C PHE A 313 3.06 1.99 1.77
N ALA A 314 1.97 2.45 1.15
CA ALA A 314 1.94 3.62 0.29
C ALA A 314 2.33 4.88 1.06
N ALA A 315 1.61 5.21 2.14
CA ALA A 315 1.91 6.38 2.96
C ALA A 315 3.33 6.32 3.53
N LYS A 316 3.74 5.16 4.06
CA LYS A 316 5.05 4.97 4.68
C LYS A 316 6.20 5.06 3.68
N SER A 317 6.08 4.46 2.50
CA SER A 317 7.10 4.59 1.45
C SER A 317 7.21 6.03 0.95
N GLY A 318 6.08 6.72 0.80
CA GLY A 318 6.02 8.15 0.49
C GLY A 318 6.81 8.98 1.49
N ARG A 319 6.47 8.87 2.78
CA ARG A 319 7.15 9.58 3.86
C ARG A 319 8.64 9.26 3.90
N MET A 320 9.02 7.98 3.88
CA MET A 320 10.43 7.57 3.90
C MET A 320 11.22 8.10 2.69
N CYS A 321 10.59 8.17 1.52
CA CYS A 321 11.20 8.75 0.33
C CYS A 321 11.43 10.26 0.48
N GLY A 322 10.41 11.00 0.95
CA GLY A 322 10.52 12.43 1.21
C GLY A 322 11.57 12.75 2.28
N GLU A 323 11.55 12.06 3.42
CA GLU A 323 12.57 12.18 4.49
C GLU A 323 13.98 11.87 3.96
N GLY A 324 14.12 10.83 3.13
CA GLY A 324 15.39 10.46 2.51
C GLY A 324 15.92 11.55 1.58
N ILE A 325 15.05 12.19 0.79
CA ILE A 325 15.42 13.32 -0.08
C ILE A 325 15.82 14.53 0.76
N VAL A 326 15.06 14.88 1.79
CA VAL A 326 15.37 16.00 2.70
C VAL A 326 16.74 15.80 3.34
N LYS A 327 17.01 14.59 3.85
CA LYS A 327 18.30 14.24 4.45
C LYS A 327 19.44 14.32 3.43
N ALA A 328 19.28 13.73 2.26
CA ALA A 328 20.30 13.73 1.21
C ALA A 328 20.61 15.12 0.65
N SER A 329 19.60 15.98 0.57
CA SER A 329 19.71 17.35 0.05
C SER A 329 20.07 18.39 1.12
N GLU A 330 20.34 17.97 2.35
CA GLU A 330 20.64 18.86 3.48
C GLU A 330 19.54 19.92 3.69
N GLY A 331 18.28 19.49 3.71
CA GLY A 331 17.13 20.39 3.82
C GLY A 331 16.87 21.19 2.54
N GLY A 332 17.17 20.60 1.38
CA GLY A 332 16.96 21.20 0.07
C GLY A 332 18.05 22.16 -0.40
N ASP A 333 19.20 22.29 0.28
CA ASP A 333 20.29 23.20 -0.11
C ASP A 333 21.27 22.60 -1.12
N ARG A 334 21.21 21.28 -1.32
CA ARG A 334 22.12 20.53 -2.16
C ARG A 334 21.39 19.69 -3.20
N MET A 335 21.98 19.56 -4.39
CA MET A 335 21.52 18.59 -5.38
C MET A 335 21.71 17.16 -4.85
N ILE A 336 20.85 16.23 -5.25
CA ILE A 336 20.99 14.80 -4.90
C ILE A 336 21.36 13.99 -6.14
N GLU A 337 21.86 12.77 -5.95
CA GLU A 337 22.12 11.83 -7.03
C GLU A 337 21.31 10.53 -6.87
N GLU A 338 21.36 9.63 -7.86
CA GLU A 338 20.69 8.33 -7.79
C GLU A 338 21.15 7.51 -6.56
N GLU A 339 22.43 7.59 -6.23
CA GLU A 339 23.01 6.89 -5.08
C GLU A 339 22.44 7.37 -3.75
N ASP A 340 22.10 8.65 -3.64
CA ASP A 340 21.49 9.20 -2.43
C ASP A 340 20.08 8.64 -2.23
N LEU A 341 19.27 8.58 -3.30
CA LEU A 341 17.95 7.95 -3.26
C LEU A 341 18.04 6.45 -2.94
N LYS A 342 19.04 5.75 -3.48
CA LYS A 342 19.28 4.35 -3.16
C LYS A 342 19.65 4.17 -1.69
N ARG A 343 20.52 5.03 -1.16
CA ARG A 343 21.05 4.94 0.21
C ARG A 343 20.02 5.33 1.26
N GLU A 344 19.40 6.50 1.12
CA GLU A 344 18.53 7.08 2.14
C GLU A 344 17.09 6.55 2.07
N TYR A 345 16.62 6.17 0.88
CA TYR A 345 15.25 5.66 0.71
C TYR A 345 15.22 4.16 0.43
N LEU A 346 15.75 3.70 -0.71
CA LEU A 346 15.50 2.33 -1.18
C LEU A 346 16.08 1.27 -0.23
N LYS A 347 17.32 1.46 0.22
CA LYS A 347 17.98 0.56 1.17
C LYS A 347 17.27 0.55 2.52
N ALA A 348 16.83 1.72 3.01
CA ALA A 348 16.10 1.83 4.27
C ALA A 348 14.72 1.12 4.19
N TRP A 349 14.01 1.29 3.08
CA TRP A 349 12.75 0.59 2.81
C TRP A 349 12.94 -0.92 2.76
N ASP A 350 13.87 -1.40 1.94
CA ASP A 350 14.11 -2.82 1.74
C ASP A 350 14.58 -3.49 3.05
N ALA A 351 15.47 -2.85 3.81
CA ALA A 351 15.90 -3.35 5.11
C ALA A 351 14.73 -3.52 6.10
N LYS A 352 13.74 -2.62 6.05
CA LYS A 352 12.62 -2.64 6.99
C LYS A 352 11.51 -3.61 6.60
N TYR A 353 11.18 -3.72 5.31
CA TYR A 353 9.95 -4.37 4.89
C TYR A 353 10.12 -5.57 3.96
N ILE A 354 11.29 -5.81 3.34
CA ILE A 354 11.40 -6.88 2.33
C ILE A 354 11.08 -8.27 2.91
N SER A 355 11.43 -8.51 4.18
CA SER A 355 11.11 -9.75 4.90
C SER A 355 9.60 -9.94 5.05
N THR A 356 8.88 -8.87 5.40
CA THR A 356 7.41 -8.87 5.50
C THR A 356 6.78 -9.24 4.15
N PHE A 357 7.22 -8.62 3.05
CA PHE A 357 6.70 -8.92 1.72
C PHE A 357 6.96 -10.38 1.29
N ARG A 358 8.15 -10.90 1.58
CA ARG A 358 8.50 -12.31 1.30
C ARG A 358 7.66 -13.28 2.12
N PHE A 359 7.46 -12.99 3.40
CA PHE A 359 6.62 -13.80 4.29
C PHE A 359 5.17 -13.83 3.81
N MET A 360 4.61 -12.68 3.44
CA MET A 360 3.24 -12.58 2.93
C MET A 360 3.06 -13.29 1.57
N ASP A 361 4.07 -13.29 0.70
CA ASP A 361 4.06 -14.08 -0.55
C ASP A 361 4.04 -15.59 -0.26
N LEU A 362 4.82 -16.05 0.73
CA LEU A 362 4.80 -17.45 1.16
C LEU A 362 3.40 -17.85 1.67
N LEU A 363 2.80 -17.05 2.57
CA LEU A 363 1.47 -17.32 3.09
C LEU A 363 0.42 -17.40 1.98
N GLN A 364 0.48 -16.50 0.99
CA GLN A 364 -0.45 -16.54 -0.13
C GLN A 364 -0.31 -17.85 -0.93
N ARG A 365 0.92 -18.28 -1.22
CA ARG A 365 1.17 -19.52 -1.97
C ARG A 365 0.66 -20.76 -1.24
N VAL A 366 0.82 -20.79 0.08
CA VAL A 366 0.37 -21.92 0.92
C VAL A 366 -1.15 -21.97 1.00
N PHE A 367 -1.80 -20.87 1.38
CA PHE A 367 -3.22 -20.90 1.76
C PHE A 367 -4.20 -20.60 0.63
N TYR A 368 -3.78 -19.92 -0.43
CA TYR A 368 -4.66 -19.53 -1.54
C TYR A 368 -4.50 -20.41 -2.78
N GLY A 369 -3.81 -21.54 -2.67
CA GLY A 369 -3.62 -22.49 -3.77
C GLY A 369 -4.83 -23.40 -4.05
N SER A 370 -5.64 -23.71 -3.03
CA SER A 370 -6.79 -24.62 -3.14
C SER A 370 -7.86 -24.31 -2.09
N ASN A 371 -9.06 -24.86 -2.24
CA ASN A 371 -10.11 -24.75 -1.21
C ASN A 371 -9.71 -25.47 0.08
N ALA A 372 -9.12 -26.66 0.01
CA ALA A 372 -8.62 -27.38 1.17
C ALA A 372 -7.60 -26.54 1.98
N ALA A 373 -6.71 -25.80 1.30
CA ALA A 373 -5.78 -24.91 1.99
C ALA A 373 -6.47 -23.70 2.64
N ARG A 374 -7.55 -23.20 2.03
CA ARG A 374 -8.37 -22.12 2.60
C ARG A 374 -9.20 -22.59 3.80
N GLU A 375 -9.70 -23.82 3.77
CA GLU A 375 -10.31 -24.45 4.95
C GLU A 375 -9.31 -24.48 6.10
N ALA A 376 -8.08 -24.95 5.84
CA ALA A 376 -7.03 -24.97 6.84
C ALA A 376 -6.69 -23.58 7.37
N LEU A 377 -6.64 -22.55 6.52
CA LEU A 377 -6.47 -21.16 6.95
C LEU A 377 -7.57 -20.73 7.93
N VAL A 378 -8.84 -21.02 7.61
CA VAL A 378 -9.97 -20.67 8.48
C VAL A 378 -9.93 -21.45 9.80
N GLU A 379 -9.61 -22.76 9.77
CA GLU A 379 -9.43 -23.56 10.98
C GLU A 379 -8.33 -22.99 11.89
N LEU A 380 -7.17 -22.64 11.31
CA LEU A 380 -6.06 -22.05 12.05
C LEU A 380 -6.41 -20.69 12.64
N CYS A 381 -7.30 -19.94 12.00
CA CYS A 381 -7.81 -18.71 12.58
C CYS A 381 -8.61 -18.96 13.88
N GLY A 382 -9.02 -20.19 14.19
CA GLY A 382 -9.67 -20.52 15.46
C GLY A 382 -8.74 -20.44 16.67
N ASP A 383 -7.42 -20.52 16.44
CA ASP A 383 -6.41 -20.59 17.49
C ASP A 383 -6.02 -19.21 18.02
N GLU A 384 -6.04 -19.02 19.34
CA GLU A 384 -5.76 -17.74 20.01
C GLU A 384 -4.32 -17.24 19.76
N TYR A 385 -3.34 -18.13 19.66
CA TYR A 385 -1.98 -17.74 19.35
C TYR A 385 -1.89 -17.20 17.92
N VAL A 386 -2.52 -17.88 16.95
CA VAL A 386 -2.64 -17.39 15.57
C VAL A 386 -3.37 -16.03 15.55
N GLN A 387 -4.41 -15.85 16.37
CA GLN A 387 -5.09 -14.55 16.53
C GLN A 387 -4.17 -13.44 16.96
N ARG A 388 -3.43 -13.65 18.05
CA ARG A 388 -2.48 -12.69 18.58
C ARG A 388 -1.42 -12.34 17.55
N MET A 389 -0.76 -13.34 16.97
CA MET A 389 0.31 -13.13 15.99
C MET A 389 -0.17 -12.33 14.78
N THR A 390 -1.36 -12.63 14.28
CA THR A 390 -1.96 -11.94 13.13
C THR A 390 -2.31 -10.49 13.45
N PHE A 391 -3.00 -10.22 14.56
CA PHE A 391 -3.39 -8.85 14.91
C PHE A 391 -2.21 -7.98 15.32
N GLU A 392 -1.27 -8.50 16.11
CA GLU A 392 -0.06 -7.76 16.46
C GLU A 392 0.74 -7.42 15.19
N SER A 393 0.85 -8.38 14.27
CA SER A 393 1.55 -8.13 13.01
C SER A 393 0.81 -7.14 12.11
N TYR A 394 -0.51 -7.24 12.05
CA TYR A 394 -1.33 -6.36 11.23
C TYR A 394 -1.42 -4.94 11.80
N LEU A 395 -1.75 -4.76 13.08
CA LEU A 395 -2.00 -3.45 13.67
C LEU A 395 -0.72 -2.61 13.80
N TYR A 396 0.43 -3.26 13.96
CA TYR A 396 1.71 -2.59 14.19
C TYR A 396 2.72 -2.73 13.05
N LYS A 397 2.42 -3.54 12.02
CA LYS A 397 3.25 -3.74 10.82
C LYS A 397 4.69 -4.13 11.13
N ARG A 398 4.83 -4.95 12.16
CA ARG A 398 6.07 -5.62 12.60
C ARG A 398 5.76 -7.10 12.75
N LEU A 399 6.74 -7.98 12.55
CA LEU A 399 6.51 -9.39 12.89
C LEU A 399 6.31 -9.47 14.40
N ALA A 400 5.19 -10.07 14.82
CA ALA A 400 4.91 -10.31 16.23
C ALA A 400 6.01 -11.17 16.85
N GLU A 401 6.28 -10.94 18.13
CA GLU A 401 7.23 -11.77 18.87
C GLU A 401 6.60 -13.14 19.10
N GLY A 402 7.29 -14.16 18.59
CA GLY A 402 6.88 -15.55 18.71
C GLY A 402 7.27 -16.15 20.06
N ASP A 403 6.61 -17.25 20.40
CA ASP A 403 7.01 -18.16 21.47
C ASP A 403 7.49 -19.46 20.83
N GLY A 404 8.70 -19.91 21.18
CA GLY A 404 9.34 -21.04 20.48
C GLY A 404 8.54 -22.35 20.52
N TRP A 405 7.73 -22.58 21.56
CA TRP A 405 6.90 -23.78 21.64
C TRP A 405 5.58 -23.60 20.88
N GLU A 406 4.92 -22.46 21.03
CA GLU A 406 3.68 -22.18 20.29
C GLU A 406 3.93 -22.02 18.78
N ASP A 407 5.09 -21.54 18.34
CA ASP A 407 5.48 -21.50 16.93
C ASP A 407 5.62 -22.91 16.35
N VAL A 408 6.27 -23.83 17.06
CA VAL A 408 6.38 -25.25 16.65
C VAL A 408 5.00 -25.88 16.58
N LYS A 409 4.17 -25.65 17.58
CA LYS A 409 2.78 -26.13 17.62
C LYS A 409 1.94 -25.55 16.48
N MET A 410 2.07 -24.27 16.16
CA MET A 410 1.40 -23.63 15.02
C MET A 410 1.82 -24.28 13.70
N VAL A 411 3.10 -24.57 13.50
CA VAL A 411 3.60 -25.27 12.30
C VAL A 411 3.03 -26.68 12.22
N CYS A 412 3.08 -27.45 13.31
CA CYS A 412 2.50 -28.80 13.38
C CYS A 412 0.98 -28.78 13.11
N ASN A 413 0.26 -27.84 13.70
CA ASN A 413 -1.18 -27.65 13.47
C ASN A 413 -1.48 -27.28 12.02
N THR A 414 -0.65 -26.44 11.41
CA THR A 414 -0.77 -26.06 9.99
C THR A 414 -0.60 -27.28 9.09
N ILE A 415 0.45 -28.07 9.31
CA ILE A 415 0.69 -29.31 8.54
C ILE A 415 -0.47 -30.29 8.74
N GLY A 416 -0.91 -30.49 9.99
CA GLY A 416 -2.01 -31.38 10.32
C GLY A 416 -3.34 -30.95 9.70
N SER A 417 -3.66 -29.65 9.73
CA SER A 417 -4.89 -29.11 9.11
C SER A 417 -4.84 -29.24 7.59
N LEU A 418 -3.72 -28.87 6.95
CA LEU A 418 -3.54 -29.07 5.51
C LEU A 418 -3.68 -30.54 5.10
N ALA A 419 -3.11 -31.48 5.87
CA ALA A 419 -3.24 -32.91 5.62
C ALA A 419 -4.70 -33.37 5.74
N ARG A 420 -5.40 -32.99 6.81
CA ARG A 420 -6.82 -33.34 7.01
C ARG A 420 -7.69 -32.78 5.90
N CYS A 421 -7.57 -31.50 5.54
CA CYS A 421 -8.40 -30.89 4.50
C CYS A 421 -8.15 -31.52 3.13
N ASN A 422 -6.89 -31.86 2.79
CA ASN A 422 -6.56 -32.55 1.54
C ASN A 422 -7.08 -34.00 1.50
N ILE A 423 -7.06 -34.73 2.63
CA ILE A 423 -7.53 -36.12 2.70
C ILE A 423 -9.06 -36.19 2.65
N VAL A 424 -9.76 -35.27 3.33
CA VAL A 424 -11.23 -35.29 3.43
C VAL A 424 -11.90 -34.74 2.16
N GLY A 425 -11.16 -34.13 1.25
CA GLY A 425 -11.70 -33.58 -0.01
C GLY A 425 -12.72 -32.45 0.21
N ARG A 426 -12.55 -31.68 1.30
CA ARG A 426 -13.37 -30.50 1.61
C ARG A 426 -12.90 -29.27 0.85
#